data_AF-A0A9W7Y846-F1
#
_entry.id   AF-A0A9W7Y846-F1
#
_cell.length_a   1.000
_cell.length_b   1.000
_cell.length_c   1.000
_cell.angle_alpha   90.00
_cell.angle_beta   90.00
_cell.angle_gamma   90.00
#
_symmetry.space_group_name_H-M   'P 1'
#
loop_
_entity.id
_entity.type
_entity.pdbx_description
1 polymer ?
#
loop_
_entity_poly.entity_id
_entity_poly.type
_entity_poly.pdbx_seq_one_letter_code
_entity_poly.pdbx_strand_id
1 'polypeptide(L)'
;MKLTIVLGLLVAVTQVGAKCNVRPPPVVPSSIAPAPTSTDSPPNPTSVAPKPTSAAPEPTSVAPEPTSAAPELSSQPPKPTSAPPTPPAGNYYTIDRLELNKIIPEAAASSYCDGKAAGECANNAIATDAINKALATYKITRRSEAVAIIALQILESDYWKYNTNQYPGRPGQGTRAMLMYPFVYEYAKSLFPAKVQDSWAKLTPIDDASKTQMNSVRALVIADEATSFGAGFWYLTTKTTGYYNNANALRDGNLDDFKAYCVSAVGAEWSPARSSIWTAVDAAIPK
;
A
#
# COMPACT_ATOMS: atom_id res chain seq x y z
N MET A 1 47.21 -16.61 45.49
CA MET A 1 45.95 -17.14 46.03
C MET A 1 45.62 -16.43 47.34
N LYS A 2 44.71 -15.45 47.28
CA LYS A 2 43.98 -14.88 48.43
C LYS A 2 42.64 -14.42 47.86
N LEU A 3 41.59 -15.13 48.24
CA LEU A 3 40.21 -14.93 47.80
C LEU A 3 39.56 -14.01 48.84
N THR A 4 39.25 -12.77 48.45
CA THR A 4 38.59 -11.78 49.31
C THR A 4 37.11 -11.72 48.94
N ILE A 5 36.28 -12.04 49.93
CA ILE A 5 34.82 -11.95 49.95
C ILE A 5 34.42 -10.47 49.96
N VAL A 6 33.50 -10.06 49.08
CA VAL A 6 32.81 -8.76 49.20
C VAL A 6 31.30 -8.99 49.23
N LEU A 7 30.79 -8.75 50.43
CA LEU A 7 29.45 -8.43 50.91
C LEU A 7 28.42 -8.02 49.85
N GLY A 8 27.30 -8.77 49.81
CA GLY A 8 26.09 -8.42 49.07
C GLY A 8 25.29 -7.31 49.76
N LEU A 9 24.91 -6.31 48.97
CA LEU A 9 24.05 -5.20 49.37
C LEU A 9 22.58 -5.59 49.16
N LEU A 10 21.83 -5.69 50.26
CA LEU A 10 20.39 -5.96 50.28
C LEU A 10 19.65 -4.62 50.05
N VAL A 11 19.00 -4.45 48.89
CA VAL A 11 18.11 -3.30 48.64
C VAL A 11 16.69 -3.68 49.03
N ALA A 12 16.16 -3.01 50.06
CA ALA A 12 14.77 -3.12 50.47
C ALA A 12 13.86 -2.41 49.45
N VAL A 13 12.96 -3.17 48.82
CA VAL A 13 11.88 -2.63 47.98
C VAL A 13 10.67 -2.37 48.88
N THR A 14 10.42 -1.10 49.21
CA THR A 14 9.16 -0.66 49.83
C THR A 14 8.05 -0.66 48.79
N GLN A 15 7.09 -1.56 48.95
CA GLN A 15 5.89 -1.70 48.14
C GLN A 15 4.83 -0.70 48.63
N VAL A 16 4.59 0.37 47.85
CA VAL A 16 3.48 1.30 48.09
C VAL A 16 2.22 0.72 47.43
N GLY A 17 1.31 0.21 48.25
CA GLY A 17 0.01 -0.30 47.81
C GLY A 17 -0.92 0.83 47.38
N ALA A 18 -1.07 1.04 46.08
CA ALA A 18 -2.14 1.85 45.51
C ALA A 18 -3.46 1.05 45.56
N LYS A 19 -4.40 1.52 46.38
CA LYS A 19 -5.77 0.99 46.44
C LYS A 19 -6.50 1.36 45.16
N CYS A 20 -6.80 0.37 44.32
CA CYS A 20 -7.68 0.51 43.17
C CYS A 20 -9.11 0.83 43.65
N ASN A 21 -9.57 2.06 43.42
CA ASN A 21 -10.95 2.47 43.65
C ASN A 21 -11.75 2.12 42.39
N VAL A 22 -12.40 0.96 42.38
CA VAL A 22 -13.23 0.50 41.25
C VAL A 22 -14.53 1.30 41.26
N ARG A 23 -14.69 2.20 40.29
CA ARG A 23 -15.95 2.91 40.04
C ARG A 23 -16.98 1.92 39.48
N PRO A 24 -18.19 1.79 40.06
CA PRO A 24 -19.22 0.94 39.49
C PRO A 24 -19.68 1.52 38.13
N PRO A 25 -20.02 0.65 37.15
CA PRO A 25 -20.48 1.09 35.84
C PRO A 25 -21.84 1.80 35.95
N PRO A 26 -22.11 2.78 35.07
CA PRO A 26 -23.39 3.49 35.05
C PRO A 26 -24.53 2.54 34.66
N VAL A 27 -25.58 2.53 35.48
CA VAL A 27 -26.85 1.85 35.22
C VAL A 27 -27.54 2.52 34.04
N VAL A 28 -27.70 1.79 32.94
CA VAL A 28 -28.43 2.25 31.75
C VAL A 28 -29.90 1.80 31.90
N PRO A 29 -30.89 2.70 31.84
CA PRO A 29 -32.29 2.29 31.90
C PRO A 29 -32.71 1.63 30.57
N SER A 30 -33.16 0.37 30.66
CA SER A 30 -33.87 -0.34 29.59
C SER A 30 -35.20 0.34 29.30
N SER A 31 -35.33 0.94 28.12
CA SER A 31 -36.62 1.32 27.54
C SER A 31 -36.86 0.44 26.32
N ILE A 32 -37.71 -0.58 26.52
CA ILE A 32 -38.25 -1.44 25.47
C ILE A 32 -39.35 -0.64 24.77
N ALA A 33 -39.13 -0.27 23.51
CA ALA A 33 -40.19 0.17 22.60
C ALA A 33 -40.36 -0.91 21.52
N PRO A 34 -41.61 -1.30 21.18
CA PRO A 34 -41.87 -2.39 20.25
C PRO A 34 -41.56 -2.00 18.80
N ALA A 35 -41.08 -2.99 18.04
CA ALA A 35 -40.80 -2.90 16.62
C ALA A 35 -42.05 -2.55 15.79
N PRO A 36 -41.96 -1.68 14.78
CA PRO A 36 -43.03 -1.55 13.79
C PRO A 36 -43.04 -2.78 12.87
N THR A 37 -44.18 -3.47 12.88
CA THR A 37 -44.54 -4.56 11.98
C THR A 37 -44.48 -4.15 10.52
N SER A 38 -43.73 -4.91 9.73
CA SER A 38 -43.72 -4.87 8.28
C SER A 38 -45.06 -5.37 7.73
N THR A 39 -45.77 -4.52 6.99
CA THR A 39 -46.79 -4.92 6.03
C THR A 39 -46.55 -4.15 4.75
N ASP A 40 -45.79 -4.77 3.84
CA ASP A 40 -45.94 -4.48 2.42
C ASP A 40 -45.79 -5.80 1.67
N SER A 41 -46.92 -6.30 1.17
CA SER A 41 -46.96 -7.44 0.27
C SER A 41 -46.49 -6.99 -1.12
N PRO A 42 -45.69 -7.79 -1.83
CA PRO A 42 -45.25 -7.45 -3.18
C PRO A 42 -46.41 -7.51 -4.18
N PRO A 43 -46.49 -6.60 -5.16
CA PRO A 43 -47.43 -6.75 -6.27
C PRO A 43 -47.02 -7.94 -7.16
N ASN A 44 -48.02 -8.77 -7.43
CA ASN A 44 -48.00 -9.94 -8.31
C ASN A 44 -47.60 -9.57 -9.76
N PRO A 45 -46.61 -10.21 -10.39
CA PRO A 45 -46.26 -9.93 -11.78
C PRO A 45 -47.25 -10.61 -12.73
N THR A 46 -48.09 -9.82 -13.40
CA THR A 46 -48.86 -10.28 -14.56
C THR A 46 -48.43 -9.48 -15.78
N SER A 47 -47.74 -10.11 -16.73
CA SER A 47 -47.96 -9.91 -18.18
C SER A 47 -46.88 -10.59 -19.03
N VAL A 48 -47.24 -11.76 -19.57
CA VAL A 48 -47.04 -12.22 -20.95
C VAL A 48 -45.66 -12.05 -21.60
N ALA A 49 -44.93 -13.17 -21.68
CA ALA A 49 -43.80 -13.33 -22.60
C ALA A 49 -44.29 -13.47 -24.06
N PRO A 50 -43.74 -12.72 -25.03
CA PRO A 50 -43.96 -13.00 -26.44
C PRO A 50 -43.11 -14.20 -26.89
N LYS A 51 -43.77 -15.15 -27.55
CA LYS A 51 -43.21 -16.33 -28.22
C LYS A 51 -42.30 -15.91 -29.39
N PRO A 52 -41.01 -16.29 -29.44
CA PRO A 52 -40.25 -16.15 -30.68
C PRO A 52 -40.71 -17.22 -31.68
N THR A 53 -41.23 -16.76 -32.81
CA THR A 53 -41.47 -17.55 -34.01
C THR A 53 -40.59 -16.97 -35.10
N SER A 54 -39.61 -17.73 -35.60
CA SER A 54 -39.41 -18.01 -37.03
C SER A 54 -37.94 -18.24 -37.40
N ALA A 55 -37.72 -19.41 -37.98
CA ALA A 55 -36.81 -19.76 -39.07
C ALA A 55 -35.32 -19.35 -38.99
N ALA A 56 -34.48 -20.35 -38.76
CA ALA A 56 -33.08 -20.37 -39.18
C ALA A 56 -32.99 -20.51 -40.72
N PRO A 57 -32.14 -19.75 -41.41
CA PRO A 57 -31.70 -20.09 -42.75
C PRO A 57 -30.53 -21.09 -42.69
N GLU A 58 -30.59 -22.15 -43.50
CA GLU A 58 -29.43 -23.02 -43.81
C GLU A 58 -28.37 -22.22 -44.59
N PRO A 59 -27.08 -22.30 -44.21
CA PRO A 59 -26.00 -22.00 -45.13
C PRO A 59 -25.45 -23.28 -45.76
N THR A 60 -25.82 -23.51 -47.02
CA THR A 60 -25.05 -24.33 -47.96
C THR A 60 -23.89 -23.49 -48.48
N SER A 61 -22.64 -23.82 -48.12
CA SER A 61 -21.47 -23.52 -48.97
C SER A 61 -20.20 -24.18 -48.45
N VAL A 62 -19.82 -25.25 -49.14
CA VAL A 62 -18.47 -25.76 -49.47
C VAL A 62 -17.29 -25.16 -48.70
N ALA A 63 -16.58 -26.04 -47.99
CA ALA A 63 -15.28 -25.78 -47.37
C ALA A 63 -14.15 -25.81 -48.40
N PRO A 64 -13.25 -24.81 -48.46
CA PRO A 64 -11.94 -24.97 -49.08
C PRO A 64 -10.94 -25.62 -48.11
N GLU A 65 -10.07 -26.48 -48.65
CA GLU A 65 -8.96 -27.14 -47.93
C GLU A 65 -8.01 -26.12 -47.27
N PRO A 66 -7.50 -26.38 -46.06
CA PRO A 66 -6.45 -25.56 -45.47
C PRO A 66 -5.09 -25.95 -46.07
N THR A 67 -4.57 -25.12 -46.97
CA THR A 67 -3.15 -25.14 -47.33
C THR A 67 -2.33 -24.72 -46.13
N SER A 68 -1.58 -25.68 -45.61
CA SER A 68 -0.51 -25.56 -44.63
C SER A 68 0.52 -24.50 -45.05
N ALA A 69 0.60 -23.40 -44.30
CA ALA A 69 1.83 -22.65 -44.06
C ALA A 69 1.63 -21.76 -42.83
N ALA A 70 2.05 -22.22 -41.66
CA ALA A 70 2.17 -21.38 -40.48
C ALA A 70 3.36 -20.42 -40.66
N PRO A 71 3.17 -19.09 -40.61
CA PRO A 71 4.29 -18.20 -40.39
C PRO A 71 4.70 -18.32 -38.91
N GLU A 72 5.98 -18.63 -38.69
CA GLU A 72 6.60 -18.64 -37.37
C GLU A 72 6.56 -17.22 -36.80
N LEU A 73 5.50 -16.91 -36.05
CA LEU A 73 5.37 -15.70 -35.25
C LEU A 73 6.36 -15.80 -34.09
N SER A 74 7.57 -15.28 -34.33
CA SER A 74 8.51 -14.89 -33.28
C SER A 74 7.82 -13.89 -32.35
N SER A 75 7.19 -14.44 -31.31
CA SER A 75 6.43 -13.71 -30.30
C SER A 75 7.36 -13.40 -29.14
N GLN A 76 8.36 -12.55 -29.37
CA GLN A 76 8.94 -11.83 -28.24
C GLN A 76 7.99 -10.68 -27.88
N PRO A 77 7.48 -10.61 -26.64
CA PRO A 77 6.75 -9.43 -26.20
C PRO A 77 7.67 -8.21 -26.34
N PRO A 78 7.19 -7.07 -26.87
CA PRO A 78 8.01 -5.88 -26.96
C PRO A 78 8.50 -5.49 -25.57
N LYS A 79 9.82 -5.33 -25.43
CA LYS A 79 10.45 -4.74 -24.25
C LYS A 79 9.71 -3.42 -23.93
N PRO A 80 9.20 -3.21 -22.70
CA PRO A 80 8.46 -2.00 -22.37
C PRO A 80 9.39 -0.78 -22.53
N THR A 81 9.11 0.05 -23.52
CA THR A 81 9.87 1.29 -23.84
C THR A 81 9.46 2.48 -22.96
N SER A 82 8.51 2.32 -22.04
CA SER A 82 8.22 3.35 -21.03
C SER A 82 9.03 3.06 -19.77
N ALA A 83 10.35 3.24 -19.84
CA ALA A 83 11.14 3.39 -18.63
C ALA A 83 10.61 4.62 -17.86
N PRO A 84 10.46 4.56 -16.53
CA PRO A 84 10.17 5.75 -15.75
C PRO A 84 11.21 6.84 -16.08
N PRO A 85 10.80 8.13 -16.10
CA PRO A 85 11.70 9.22 -16.48
C PRO A 85 12.96 9.17 -15.62
N THR A 86 14.12 9.16 -16.27
CA THR A 86 15.42 9.29 -15.60
C THR A 86 15.38 10.54 -14.72
N PRO A 87 15.63 10.43 -13.39
CA PRO A 87 15.54 11.59 -12.53
C PRO A 87 16.53 12.68 -12.97
N PRO A 88 16.12 13.95 -13.03
CA PRO A 88 17.03 15.04 -13.33
C PRO A 88 18.09 15.15 -12.23
N ALA A 89 19.31 15.60 -12.56
CA ALA A 89 20.34 15.88 -11.56
C ALA A 89 19.86 17.02 -10.63
N GLY A 90 19.73 16.74 -9.34
CA GLY A 90 19.33 17.69 -8.31
C GLY A 90 19.75 17.19 -6.92
N ASN A 91 19.86 18.10 -5.95
CA ASN A 91 20.18 17.78 -4.57
C ASN A 91 18.92 17.23 -3.87
N TYR A 92 18.56 15.99 -4.19
CA TYR A 92 17.50 15.26 -3.50
C TYR A 92 18.07 14.47 -2.35
N TYR A 93 17.21 14.13 -1.40
CA TYR A 93 17.60 13.27 -0.29
C TYR A 93 17.98 11.89 -0.81
N THR A 94 18.97 11.26 -0.20
CA THR A 94 19.44 9.92 -0.55
C THR A 94 19.59 9.09 0.70
N ILE A 95 19.27 7.80 0.59
CA ILE A 95 19.36 6.81 1.66
C ILE A 95 20.52 5.87 1.35
N ASP A 96 21.36 5.60 2.35
CA ASP A 96 22.34 4.55 2.27
C ASP A 96 21.74 3.21 2.72
N ARG A 97 22.10 2.11 2.05
CA ARG A 97 21.63 0.77 2.40
C ARG A 97 21.92 0.40 3.86
N LEU A 98 23.01 0.89 4.43
CA LEU A 98 23.37 0.68 5.82
C LEU A 98 22.33 1.25 6.79
N GLU A 99 21.60 2.30 6.40
CA GLU A 99 20.52 2.87 7.20
C GLU A 99 19.34 1.90 7.26
N LEU A 100 18.91 1.37 6.09
CA LEU A 100 17.87 0.34 6.04
C LEU A 100 18.28 -0.95 6.76
N ASN A 101 19.55 -1.34 6.70
CA ASN A 101 20.07 -2.49 7.43
C ASN A 101 20.01 -2.31 8.96
N LYS A 102 20.10 -1.09 9.48
CA LYS A 102 19.88 -0.81 10.91
C LYS A 102 18.40 -0.92 11.28
N ILE A 103 17.50 -0.52 10.39
CA ILE A 103 16.06 -0.51 10.63
C ILE A 103 15.47 -1.92 10.52
N ILE A 104 15.88 -2.69 9.50
CA ILE A 104 15.40 -4.05 9.22
C ILE A 104 16.60 -4.97 8.98
N PRO A 105 17.31 -5.42 10.03
CA PRO A 105 18.52 -6.23 9.88
C PRO A 105 18.32 -7.53 9.10
N GLU A 106 17.17 -8.19 9.27
CA GLU A 106 16.85 -9.42 8.56
C GLU A 106 16.77 -9.22 7.04
N ALA A 107 16.33 -8.04 6.59
CA ALA A 107 16.24 -7.70 5.18
C ALA A 107 17.59 -7.29 4.57
N ALA A 108 18.68 -7.30 5.34
CA ALA A 108 20.03 -7.10 4.81
C ALA A 108 20.52 -8.33 4.01
N ALA A 109 20.02 -9.52 4.32
CA ALA A 109 20.42 -10.75 3.67
C ALA A 109 19.79 -10.89 2.28
N SER A 110 20.54 -11.45 1.32
CA SER A 110 19.98 -11.78 -0.01
C SER A 110 18.88 -12.83 0.08
N SER A 111 18.94 -13.73 1.06
CA SER A 111 17.94 -14.76 1.34
C SER A 111 16.70 -14.24 2.06
N TYR A 112 16.59 -12.93 2.31
CA TYR A 112 15.45 -12.37 3.03
C TYR A 112 14.11 -12.78 2.41
N CYS A 113 14.04 -12.90 1.08
CA CYS A 113 12.82 -13.26 0.35
C CYS A 113 12.68 -14.76 0.06
N ASP A 114 13.60 -15.61 0.53
CA ASP A 114 13.53 -17.05 0.30
C ASP A 114 12.27 -17.63 0.94
N GLY A 115 11.41 -18.23 0.12
CA GLY A 115 10.13 -18.80 0.57
C GLY A 115 9.08 -17.76 1.01
N LYS A 116 9.30 -16.45 0.78
CA LYS A 116 8.36 -15.38 1.13
C LYS A 116 7.74 -14.76 -0.12
N ALA A 117 6.42 -14.53 -0.07
CA ALA A 117 5.65 -13.64 -0.96
C ALA A 117 6.23 -13.55 -2.40
N ALA A 118 6.18 -14.67 -3.12
CA ALA A 118 6.87 -14.81 -4.39
C ALA A 118 6.45 -13.71 -5.39
N GLY A 119 7.43 -12.98 -5.93
CA GLY A 119 7.21 -11.87 -6.85
C GLY A 119 6.81 -10.54 -6.20
N GLU A 120 6.65 -10.49 -4.87
CA GLU A 120 6.35 -9.25 -4.13
C GLU A 120 7.49 -8.81 -3.20
N CYS A 121 8.21 -9.76 -2.61
CA CYS A 121 9.20 -9.46 -1.58
C CYS A 121 10.43 -8.74 -2.14
N ALA A 122 10.93 -7.74 -1.39
CA ALA A 122 12.21 -7.09 -1.63
C ALA A 122 13.10 -7.12 -0.38
N ASN A 123 14.42 -7.13 -0.58
CA ASN A 123 15.40 -6.94 0.49
C ASN A 123 15.83 -5.45 0.56
N ASN A 124 16.68 -5.10 1.52
CA ASN A 124 17.13 -3.72 1.72
C ASN A 124 17.93 -3.17 0.54
N ALA A 125 18.64 -4.00 -0.23
CA ALA A 125 19.35 -3.53 -1.41
C ALA A 125 18.37 -3.07 -2.50
N ILE A 126 17.36 -3.89 -2.79
CA ILE A 126 16.30 -3.56 -3.75
C ILE A 126 15.51 -2.32 -3.28
N ALA A 127 15.14 -2.27 -1.99
CA ALA A 127 14.43 -1.15 -1.42
C ALA A 127 15.24 0.16 -1.51
N THR A 128 16.54 0.12 -1.21
CA THR A 128 17.42 1.31 -1.29
C THR A 128 17.44 1.88 -2.70
N ASP A 129 17.67 1.04 -3.71
CA ASP A 129 17.73 1.48 -5.11
C ASP A 129 16.39 2.07 -5.56
N ALA A 130 15.28 1.45 -5.18
CA ALA A 130 13.94 1.90 -5.55
C ALA A 130 13.54 3.21 -4.82
N ILE A 131 13.85 3.33 -3.53
CA ILE A 131 13.60 4.53 -2.72
C ILE A 131 14.42 5.70 -3.27
N ASN A 132 15.71 5.53 -3.56
CA ASN A 132 16.54 6.61 -4.09
C ASN A 132 16.07 7.10 -5.46
N LYS A 133 15.60 6.19 -6.33
CA LYS A 133 14.93 6.58 -7.58
C LYS A 133 13.67 7.40 -7.30
N ALA A 134 12.83 6.96 -6.37
CA ALA A 134 11.60 7.67 -6.00
C ALA A 134 11.87 9.07 -5.41
N LEU A 135 12.82 9.19 -4.46
CA LEU A 135 13.20 10.46 -3.87
C LEU A 135 13.60 11.48 -4.94
N ALA A 136 14.36 11.05 -5.95
CA ALA A 136 14.74 11.89 -7.06
C ALA A 136 13.57 12.19 -8.02
N THR A 137 12.74 11.20 -8.35
CA THR A 137 11.56 11.37 -9.22
C THR A 137 10.55 12.37 -8.64
N TYR A 138 10.28 12.30 -7.33
CA TYR A 138 9.31 13.16 -6.65
C TYR A 138 9.93 14.37 -5.97
N LYS A 139 11.22 14.63 -6.23
CA LYS A 139 11.94 15.82 -5.75
C LYS A 139 11.84 16.00 -4.24
N ILE A 140 12.06 14.92 -3.50
CA ILE A 140 12.06 14.93 -2.05
C ILE A 140 13.42 15.45 -1.58
N THR A 141 13.42 16.61 -0.95
CA THR A 141 14.64 17.29 -0.47
C THR A 141 14.73 17.34 1.05
N ARG A 142 13.60 17.18 1.75
CA ARG A 142 13.54 17.19 3.21
C ARG A 142 13.70 15.78 3.75
N ARG A 143 14.70 15.59 4.61
CA ARG A 143 14.91 14.34 5.36
C ARG A 143 13.62 13.82 6.00
N SER A 144 12.89 14.69 6.68
CA SER A 144 11.70 14.32 7.45
C SER A 144 10.57 13.75 6.59
N GLU A 145 10.47 14.18 5.33
CA GLU A 145 9.56 13.60 4.34
C GLU A 145 10.01 12.20 3.94
N ALA A 146 11.31 12.01 3.69
CA ALA A 146 11.87 10.69 3.43
C ALA A 146 11.60 9.73 4.60
N VAL A 147 11.89 10.16 5.84
CA VAL A 147 11.64 9.40 7.07
C VAL A 147 10.17 9.01 7.19
N ALA A 148 9.24 9.94 7.02
CA ALA A 148 7.82 9.68 7.16
C ALA A 148 7.32 8.64 6.14
N ILE A 149 7.71 8.79 4.87
CA ILE A 149 7.24 7.87 3.83
C ILE A 149 7.90 6.50 3.95
N ILE A 150 9.20 6.43 4.24
CA ILE A 150 9.90 5.16 4.45
C ILE A 150 9.28 4.43 5.65
N ALA A 151 9.04 5.11 6.78
CA ALA A 151 8.40 4.51 7.95
C ALA A 151 6.99 3.97 7.65
N LEU A 152 6.19 4.73 6.89
CA LEU A 152 4.89 4.28 6.41
C LEU A 152 5.06 2.99 5.60
N GLN A 153 5.91 3.02 4.57
CA GLN A 153 6.03 1.90 3.64
C GLN A 153 6.58 0.63 4.31
N ILE A 154 7.51 0.75 5.27
CA ILE A 154 8.00 -0.39 6.05
C ILE A 154 6.83 -1.08 6.74
N LEU A 155 5.96 -0.35 7.43
CA LEU A 155 4.86 -0.97 8.14
C LEU A 155 3.80 -1.53 7.18
N GLU A 156 3.37 -0.72 6.21
CA GLU A 156 2.25 -1.08 5.32
C GLU A 156 2.58 -2.29 4.44
N SER A 157 3.86 -2.47 4.07
CA SER A 157 4.32 -3.60 3.26
C SER A 157 4.76 -4.81 4.08
N ASP A 158 4.60 -4.78 5.41
CA ASP A 158 5.17 -5.75 6.33
C ASP A 158 6.68 -5.95 6.04
N TYR A 159 7.47 -4.91 6.27
CA TYR A 159 8.93 -4.93 6.11
C TYR A 159 9.37 -5.37 4.71
N TRP A 160 8.78 -4.80 3.66
CA TRP A 160 9.04 -5.12 2.25
C TRP A 160 8.60 -6.52 1.79
N LYS A 161 7.85 -7.27 2.60
CA LYS A 161 7.36 -8.60 2.20
C LYS A 161 6.31 -8.51 1.11
N TYR A 162 5.40 -7.53 1.18
CA TYR A 162 4.25 -7.45 0.29
C TYR A 162 4.19 -6.13 -0.48
N ASN A 163 3.62 -6.19 -1.67
CA ASN A 163 3.21 -5.02 -2.45
C ASN A 163 1.74 -5.13 -2.90
N THR A 164 1.03 -6.19 -2.47
CA THR A 164 -0.42 -6.31 -2.52
C THR A 164 -1.00 -6.50 -1.12
N ASN A 165 -2.26 -6.08 -0.94
CA ASN A 165 -2.94 -6.32 0.32
C ASN A 165 -3.22 -7.83 0.48
N GLN A 166 -2.65 -8.44 1.51
CA GLN A 166 -2.84 -9.86 1.84
C GLN A 166 -4.09 -10.11 2.71
N TYR A 167 -4.34 -9.25 3.71
CA TYR A 167 -5.49 -9.38 4.61
C TYR A 167 -6.09 -8.00 4.93
N PRO A 168 -7.38 -7.76 4.65
CA PRO A 168 -8.40 -8.72 4.21
C PRO A 168 -8.37 -9.05 2.70
N GLY A 169 -7.36 -8.60 1.94
CA GLY A 169 -7.27 -8.91 0.51
C GLY A 169 -8.14 -8.00 -0.37
N ARG A 170 -8.00 -6.67 -0.24
CA ARG A 170 -8.82 -5.71 -0.98
C ARG A 170 -8.37 -5.59 -2.45
N PRO A 171 -9.28 -5.79 -3.43
CA PRO A 171 -8.96 -5.63 -4.85
C PRO A 171 -8.39 -4.24 -5.18
N GLY A 172 -7.37 -4.20 -6.04
CA GLY A 172 -6.71 -2.98 -6.48
C GLY A 172 -5.85 -2.27 -5.43
N GLN A 173 -5.94 -2.61 -4.14
CA GLN A 173 -5.05 -2.08 -3.11
C GLN A 173 -3.66 -2.72 -3.21
N GLY A 174 -2.60 -1.91 -3.12
CA GLY A 174 -1.22 -2.38 -3.20
C GLY A 174 -0.19 -1.25 -3.20
N THR A 175 0.99 -1.51 -3.78
CA THR A 175 2.24 -0.73 -3.66
C THR A 175 2.89 -0.89 -2.28
N ARG A 176 4.12 -0.40 -2.10
CA ARG A 176 4.79 -0.43 -0.78
C ARG A 176 4.12 0.45 0.27
N ALA A 177 3.32 1.45 -0.16
CA ALA A 177 2.53 2.29 0.74
C ALA A 177 1.09 1.78 0.95
N MET A 178 0.74 0.63 0.36
CA MET A 178 -0.58 -0.01 0.46
C MET A 178 -1.77 0.92 0.14
N LEU A 179 -1.58 1.80 -0.85
CA LEU A 179 -2.58 2.74 -1.33
C LEU A 179 -3.87 2.04 -1.77
N MET A 180 -5.00 2.65 -1.42
CA MET A 180 -6.33 2.22 -1.88
C MET A 180 -6.47 2.37 -3.40
N TYR A 181 -7.33 1.55 -4.01
CA TYR A 181 -7.52 1.51 -5.47
C TYR A 181 -7.71 2.88 -6.15
N PRO A 182 -8.48 3.84 -5.61
CA PRO A 182 -8.64 5.15 -6.27
C PRO A 182 -7.32 5.85 -6.50
N PHE A 183 -6.42 5.77 -5.52
CA PHE A 183 -5.10 6.37 -5.61
C PHE A 183 -4.14 5.54 -6.46
N VAL A 184 -4.24 4.21 -6.42
CA VAL A 184 -3.51 3.33 -7.35
C VAL A 184 -3.89 3.62 -8.80
N TYR A 185 -5.17 3.87 -9.07
CA TYR A 185 -5.66 4.21 -10.40
C TYR A 185 -5.10 5.54 -10.89
N GLU A 186 -5.23 6.60 -10.08
CA GLU A 186 -4.68 7.91 -10.42
C GLU A 186 -3.15 7.87 -10.60
N TYR A 187 -2.47 7.08 -9.75
CA TYR A 187 -1.04 6.90 -9.86
C TYR A 187 -0.65 6.16 -11.15
N ALA A 188 -1.33 5.05 -11.46
CA ALA A 188 -1.15 4.32 -12.71
C ALA A 188 -1.41 5.21 -13.92
N LYS A 189 -2.43 6.07 -13.87
CA LYS A 189 -2.75 7.02 -14.95
C LYS A 189 -1.62 8.04 -15.16
N SER A 190 -1.01 8.51 -14.08
CA SER A 190 0.11 9.45 -14.15
C SER A 190 1.37 8.85 -14.77
N LEU A 191 1.60 7.56 -14.58
CA LEU A 191 2.80 6.86 -15.09
C LEU A 191 2.59 6.21 -16.45
N PHE A 192 1.40 5.66 -16.68
CA PHE A 192 1.08 4.80 -17.82
C PHE A 192 -0.22 5.22 -18.51
N PRO A 193 -0.36 6.47 -18.97
CA PRO A 193 -1.60 6.99 -19.52
C PRO A 193 -2.11 6.18 -20.73
N ALA A 194 -1.21 5.57 -21.52
CA ALA A 194 -1.59 4.71 -22.65
C ALA A 194 -2.05 3.29 -22.25
N LYS A 195 -1.73 2.84 -21.03
CA LYS A 195 -2.13 1.51 -20.50
C LYS A 195 -3.37 1.58 -19.62
N VAL A 196 -3.64 2.74 -19.05
CA VAL A 196 -4.85 3.01 -18.28
C VAL A 196 -5.93 3.46 -19.26
N GLN A 197 -6.92 2.61 -19.50
CA GLN A 197 -7.97 2.89 -20.48
C GLN A 197 -8.85 4.06 -20.01
N ASP A 198 -9.20 4.98 -20.92
CA ASP A 198 -10.09 6.12 -20.64
C ASP A 198 -11.50 5.69 -20.21
N SER A 199 -11.94 4.48 -20.58
CA SER A 199 -13.20 3.89 -20.11
C SER A 199 -13.25 3.77 -18.58
N TRP A 200 -12.10 3.71 -17.91
CA TRP A 200 -11.99 3.67 -16.45
C TRP A 200 -12.08 5.06 -15.80
N ALA A 201 -11.96 6.14 -16.58
CA ALA A 201 -12.17 7.51 -16.09
C ALA A 201 -13.66 7.81 -15.81
N LYS A 202 -14.57 6.92 -16.24
CA LYS A 202 -16.01 6.99 -15.96
C LYS A 202 -16.41 6.26 -14.67
N LEU A 203 -15.46 5.66 -13.96
CA LEU A 203 -15.69 4.93 -12.72
C LEU A 203 -15.82 5.92 -11.56
N THR A 204 -16.97 6.57 -11.50
CA THR A 204 -17.46 7.24 -10.30
C THR A 204 -18.85 6.72 -9.97
N PRO A 205 -19.04 6.08 -8.79
CA PRO A 205 -18.02 5.68 -7.82
C PRO A 205 -17.32 4.37 -8.25
N ILE A 206 -16.28 4.02 -7.51
CA ILE A 206 -15.44 2.81 -7.53
C ILE A 206 -16.17 1.46 -7.71
N ASP A 207 -17.49 1.44 -7.66
CA ASP A 207 -18.33 0.26 -7.50
C ASP A 207 -18.56 -0.53 -8.80
N ASP A 208 -18.29 0.08 -9.96
CA ASP A 208 -18.48 -0.56 -11.27
C ASP A 208 -17.23 -1.27 -11.82
N ALA A 209 -16.07 -1.07 -11.18
CA ALA A 209 -14.84 -1.76 -11.57
C ALA A 209 -14.89 -3.21 -11.07
N SER A 210 -14.80 -4.18 -11.98
CA SER A 210 -14.62 -5.57 -11.56
C SER A 210 -13.30 -5.73 -10.79
N LYS A 211 -13.27 -6.67 -9.82
CA LYS A 211 -12.07 -7.00 -9.05
C LYS A 211 -10.86 -7.28 -9.96
N THR A 212 -11.09 -7.92 -11.09
CA THR A 212 -10.07 -8.19 -12.12
C THR A 212 -9.49 -6.90 -12.68
N GLN A 213 -10.32 -5.95 -13.10
CA GLN A 213 -9.85 -4.65 -13.61
C GLN A 213 -9.04 -3.89 -12.56
N MET A 214 -9.53 -3.85 -11.32
CA MET A 214 -8.82 -3.19 -10.22
C MET A 214 -7.42 -3.79 -10.01
N ASN A 215 -7.33 -5.12 -10.04
CA ASN A 215 -6.07 -5.83 -9.90
C ASN A 215 -5.14 -5.66 -11.12
N SER A 216 -5.69 -5.59 -12.33
CA SER A 216 -4.90 -5.30 -13.54
C SER A 216 -4.29 -3.90 -13.52
N VAL A 217 -5.03 -2.89 -13.03
CA VAL A 217 -4.48 -1.54 -12.83
C VAL A 217 -3.36 -1.57 -11.79
N ARG A 218 -3.60 -2.20 -10.64
CA ARG A 218 -2.58 -2.36 -9.59
C ARG A 218 -1.33 -3.03 -10.14
N ALA A 219 -1.47 -4.07 -10.97
CA ALA A 219 -0.35 -4.78 -11.58
C ALA A 219 0.59 -3.85 -12.36
N LEU A 220 0.08 -2.77 -12.97
CA LEU A 220 0.91 -1.79 -13.67
C LEU A 220 1.93 -1.11 -12.75
N VAL A 221 1.53 -0.77 -11.51
CA VAL A 221 2.34 0.02 -10.57
C VAL A 221 3.11 -0.82 -9.55
N ILE A 222 2.91 -2.14 -9.54
CA ILE A 222 3.69 -3.08 -8.73
C ILE A 222 4.64 -3.96 -9.57
N ALA A 223 4.58 -3.86 -10.91
CA ALA A 223 5.44 -4.62 -11.81
C ALA A 223 6.92 -4.21 -11.74
N ASP A 224 7.21 -3.00 -11.26
CA ASP A 224 8.56 -2.48 -11.07
C ASP A 224 8.71 -1.90 -9.66
N GLU A 225 9.83 -2.18 -9.01
CA GLU A 225 10.08 -1.75 -7.62
C GLU A 225 10.14 -0.24 -7.50
N ALA A 226 10.72 0.48 -8.47
CA ALA A 226 10.78 1.94 -8.40
C ALA A 226 9.38 2.56 -8.44
N THR A 227 8.44 1.97 -9.19
CA THR A 227 7.03 2.40 -9.16
C THR A 227 6.32 2.02 -7.87
N SER A 228 6.53 0.81 -7.35
CA SER A 228 5.88 0.36 -6.11
C SER A 228 6.35 1.16 -4.89
N PHE A 229 7.64 1.43 -4.76
CA PHE A 229 8.21 2.32 -3.75
C PHE A 229 7.93 3.80 -4.04
N GLY A 230 7.73 4.17 -5.31
CA GLY A 230 7.40 5.54 -5.70
C GLY A 230 6.02 6.01 -5.23
N ALA A 231 5.06 5.09 -5.07
CA ALA A 231 3.68 5.42 -4.78
C ALA A 231 3.46 6.26 -3.52
N GLY A 232 4.20 5.98 -2.43
CA GLY A 232 4.09 6.75 -1.19
C GLY A 232 4.57 8.19 -1.34
N PHE A 233 5.64 8.40 -2.11
CA PHE A 233 6.18 9.72 -2.40
C PHE A 233 5.27 10.48 -3.37
N TRP A 234 4.76 9.83 -4.41
CA TRP A 234 3.74 10.41 -5.28
C TRP A 234 2.52 10.88 -4.49
N TYR A 235 2.05 10.07 -3.53
CA TYR A 235 0.92 10.42 -2.69
C TYR A 235 1.22 11.67 -1.86
N LEU A 236 2.41 11.73 -1.25
CA LEU A 236 2.87 12.91 -0.51
C LEU A 236 2.83 14.17 -1.36
N THR A 237 3.43 14.12 -2.55
CA THR A 237 3.61 15.30 -3.41
C THR A 237 2.35 15.71 -4.17
N THR A 238 1.39 14.80 -4.32
CA THR A 238 0.23 15.01 -5.23
C THR A 238 -1.10 15.06 -4.48
N LYS A 239 -1.26 14.24 -3.44
CA LYS A 239 -2.53 14.06 -2.73
C LYS A 239 -2.55 14.74 -1.37
N THR A 240 -1.39 14.88 -0.74
CA THR A 240 -1.26 15.51 0.57
C THR A 240 -0.33 16.72 0.51
N THR A 241 -0.55 17.62 -0.45
CA THR A 241 0.33 18.78 -0.72
C THR A 241 0.48 19.71 0.48
N GLY A 242 -0.46 19.70 1.44
CA GLY A 242 -0.32 20.40 2.71
C GLY A 242 0.81 19.88 3.62
N TYR A 243 1.35 18.69 3.36
CA TYR A 243 2.49 18.12 4.09
C TYR A 243 3.80 18.24 3.31
N TYR A 244 3.74 18.23 1.98
CA TYR A 244 4.91 18.30 1.11
C TYR A 244 5.54 19.69 1.11
N ASN A 245 6.85 19.74 1.33
CA ASN A 245 7.70 20.92 1.44
C ASN A 245 7.15 22.02 2.36
N ASN A 246 6.41 21.61 3.40
CA ASN A 246 5.80 22.52 4.35
C ASN A 246 6.60 22.54 5.66
N ALA A 247 7.15 23.70 6.01
CA ALA A 247 7.94 23.88 7.23
C ALA A 247 7.15 23.60 8.54
N ASN A 248 5.83 23.64 8.49
CA ASN A 248 4.94 23.41 9.64
C ASN A 248 4.39 21.98 9.71
N ALA A 249 4.74 21.11 8.76
CA ALA A 249 4.32 19.72 8.72
C ALA A 249 5.51 18.80 8.45
N LEU A 250 5.42 17.55 8.96
CA LEU A 250 6.53 16.59 8.94
C LEU A 250 7.84 17.25 9.37
N ARG A 251 7.87 17.91 10.53
CA ARG A 251 9.09 18.52 11.05
C ARG A 251 10.09 17.45 11.44
N ASP A 252 11.38 17.78 11.31
CA ASP A 252 12.47 16.88 11.64
C ASP A 252 12.39 16.41 13.10
N GLY A 253 12.49 15.10 13.33
CA GLY A 253 12.38 14.51 14.66
C GLY A 253 11.01 14.66 15.35
N ASN A 254 9.94 14.97 14.61
CA ASN A 254 8.61 15.17 15.19
C ASN A 254 7.65 14.00 14.90
N LEU A 255 7.48 13.11 15.88
CA LEU A 255 6.57 11.96 15.80
C LEU A 255 5.09 12.36 15.68
N ASP A 256 4.67 13.46 16.30
CA ASP A 256 3.28 13.91 16.25
C ASP A 256 2.90 14.38 14.85
N ASP A 257 3.83 15.02 14.13
CA ASP A 257 3.61 15.38 12.73
C ASP A 257 3.47 14.12 11.84
N PHE A 258 4.25 13.07 12.10
CA PHE A 258 4.10 11.78 11.40
C PHE A 258 2.76 11.11 11.73
N LYS A 259 2.35 11.12 12.99
CA LYS A 259 1.03 10.64 13.41
C LYS A 259 -0.10 11.40 12.71
N ALA A 260 0.00 12.73 12.65
CA ALA A 260 -0.96 13.57 11.95
C ALA A 260 -1.04 13.21 10.46
N TYR A 261 0.11 12.99 9.80
CA TYR A 261 0.17 12.52 8.42
C TYR A 261 -0.53 11.16 8.23
N CYS A 262 -0.23 10.17 9.07
CA CYS A 262 -0.88 8.86 8.99
C CYS A 262 -2.41 8.94 9.18
N VAL A 263 -2.87 9.64 10.22
CA VAL A 263 -4.29 9.66 10.58
C VAL A 263 -5.10 10.57 9.68
N SER A 264 -4.61 11.79 9.43
CA SER A 264 -5.39 12.83 8.76
C SER A 264 -5.19 12.86 7.25
N ALA A 265 -4.01 12.48 6.77
CA ALA A 265 -3.68 12.55 5.35
C ALA A 265 -3.84 11.20 4.65
N VAL A 266 -3.30 10.12 5.26
CA VAL A 266 -3.40 8.77 4.72
C VAL A 266 -4.72 8.08 5.11
N GLY A 267 -5.33 8.47 6.23
CA GLY A 267 -6.55 7.85 6.75
C GLY A 267 -6.30 6.50 7.44
N ALA A 268 -5.09 6.29 7.95
CA ALA A 268 -4.70 5.08 8.63
C ALA A 268 -4.88 5.19 10.15
N GLU A 269 -5.22 4.08 10.81
CA GLU A 269 -5.29 4.04 12.26
C GLU A 269 -3.89 4.16 12.89
N TRP A 270 -3.80 4.90 14.00
CA TRP A 270 -2.56 5.01 14.76
C TRP A 270 -2.32 3.75 15.60
N SER A 271 -1.07 3.28 15.65
CA SER A 271 -0.68 2.12 16.44
C SER A 271 0.71 2.28 17.06
N PRO A 272 1.04 1.55 18.14
CA PRO A 272 2.40 1.51 18.69
C PRO A 272 3.46 1.07 17.68
N ALA A 273 3.10 0.20 16.73
CA ALA A 273 4.02 -0.24 15.68
C ALA A 273 4.46 0.92 14.78
N ARG A 274 3.56 1.86 14.46
CA ARG A 274 3.89 3.08 13.70
C ARG A 274 4.92 3.94 14.44
N SER A 275 4.73 4.16 15.75
CA SER A 275 5.72 4.89 16.54
C SER A 275 7.07 4.18 16.57
N SER A 276 7.09 2.86 16.81
CA SER A 276 8.36 2.11 16.89
C SER A 276 9.13 2.14 15.58
N ILE A 277 8.45 1.94 14.44
CA ILE A 277 9.09 1.96 13.12
C ILE A 277 9.56 3.38 12.79
N TRP A 278 8.74 4.40 13.02
CA TRP A 278 9.15 5.78 12.78
C TRP A 278 10.38 6.15 13.60
N THR A 279 10.42 5.80 14.89
CA THR A 279 11.58 6.06 15.75
C THR A 279 12.84 5.36 15.25
N ALA A 280 12.72 4.11 14.76
CA ALA A 280 13.85 3.40 14.18
C ALA A 280 14.37 4.08 12.90
N VAL A 281 13.46 4.51 12.02
CA VAL A 281 13.79 5.20 10.76
C VAL A 281 14.42 6.57 11.03
N ASP A 282 13.82 7.36 11.92
CA ASP A 282 14.33 8.68 12.32
C ASP A 282 15.68 8.58 13.05
N ALA A 283 15.96 7.49 13.78
CA ALA A 283 17.27 7.31 14.39
C ALA A 283 18.35 6.87 13.39
N ALA A 284 17.99 6.08 12.38
CA ALA A 284 18.95 5.47 11.46
C ALA A 284 19.38 6.40 10.31
N ILE A 285 18.45 7.22 9.81
CA ILE A 285 18.66 8.13 8.68
C ILE A 285 19.33 9.43 9.19
N PRO A 286 20.51 9.85 8.68
CA PRO A 286 21.26 10.98 9.22
C PRO A 286 20.59 12.34 8.91
N LYS A 287 20.89 13.36 9.73
CA LYS A 287 20.39 14.73 9.53
C LYS A 287 21.07 15.46 8.39
#